data_AF-X0Y1K2-F1
#
_entry.id   AF-X0Y1K2-F1
#
_cell.length_a   1.000
_cell.length_b   1.000
_cell.length_c   1.000
_cell.angle_alpha   90.00
_cell.angle_beta   90.00
_cell.angle_gamma   90.00
#
_symmetry.space_group_name_H-M   'P 1'
#
loop_
_entity.id
_entity.type
_entity.pdbx_description
1 polymer ?
#
loop_
_entity_poly.entity_id
_entity_poly.type
_entity_poly.pdbx_seq_one_letter_code
_entity_poly.pdbx_strand_id
1 'polypeptide(L)'
;MLVCASVEDARRLARARPGRYLLCGEVGSLPPDDFDYGNSPSEFSTLDLRGRRIILATTNGTAALAAAADAPAVLVGSLLNLSAAAEAALREARARGIDITIVCAGRNYGRYFSMEDTFCAGALVERMLAISSERPHLWNDALAARRL
;
A
#
# COMPACT_ATOMS: atom_id res chain seq x y z
N MET A 1 -2.72 -11.94 -3.44
CA MET A 1 -3.65 -10.82 -3.70
C MET A 1 -3.34 -10.20 -5.05
N LEU A 2 -4.32 -9.63 -5.73
CA LEU A 2 -4.17 -8.79 -6.93
C LEU A 2 -4.74 -7.41 -6.61
N VAL A 3 -4.10 -6.36 -7.11
CA VAL A 3 -4.51 -4.98 -6.87
C VAL A 3 -4.99 -4.39 -8.20
N CYS A 4 -6.11 -3.67 -8.16
CA CYS A 4 -6.69 -3.00 -9.32
C CYS A 4 -6.79 -1.49 -9.07
N ALA A 5 -6.50 -0.70 -10.09
CA ALA A 5 -6.55 0.76 -10.03
C ALA A 5 -7.98 1.29 -9.84
N SER A 6 -8.99 0.50 -10.22
CA SER A 6 -10.40 0.86 -10.09
C SER A 6 -11.27 -0.36 -9.75
N VAL A 7 -12.45 -0.09 -9.20
CA VAL A 7 -13.51 -1.09 -8.98
C VAL A 7 -13.94 -1.74 -10.30
N GLU A 8 -13.97 -0.99 -11.41
CA GLU A 8 -14.36 -1.57 -12.70
C GLU A 8 -13.31 -2.55 -13.23
N ASP A 9 -12.02 -2.26 -13.05
CA ASP A 9 -10.96 -3.20 -13.41
C ASP A 9 -11.03 -4.47 -12.55
N ALA A 10 -11.33 -4.32 -11.25
CA ALA A 10 -11.52 -5.45 -10.35
C ALA A 10 -12.69 -6.35 -10.80
N ARG A 11 -13.84 -5.74 -11.11
CA ARG A 11 -15.02 -6.43 -11.65
C ARG A 11 -14.72 -7.16 -12.95
N ARG A 12 -14.05 -6.48 -13.90
CA ARG A 12 -13.65 -7.09 -15.19
C ARG A 12 -12.77 -8.31 -14.97
N LEU A 13 -11.81 -8.23 -14.06
CA LEU A 13 -10.89 -9.32 -13.76
C LEU A 13 -11.59 -10.51 -13.08
N ALA A 14 -12.50 -10.26 -12.14
CA ALA A 14 -13.29 -11.30 -11.49
C ALA A 14 -14.22 -12.02 -12.48
N ARG A 15 -14.92 -11.28 -13.35
CA ARG A 15 -15.78 -11.85 -14.40
C ARG A 15 -15.02 -12.72 -15.38
N ALA A 16 -13.78 -12.36 -15.72
CA ALA A 16 -12.93 -13.15 -16.62
C ALA A 16 -12.49 -14.50 -16.00
N ARG A 17 -12.62 -14.67 -14.68
CA ARG A 17 -12.21 -15.89 -13.95
C ARG A 17 -13.17 -16.19 -12.80
N PRO A 18 -14.42 -16.59 -13.10
CA PRO A 18 -15.46 -16.81 -12.10
C PRO A 18 -15.06 -17.83 -11.03
N GLY A 19 -15.46 -17.60 -9.77
CA GLY A 19 -15.23 -18.52 -8.65
C GLY A 19 -13.79 -18.59 -8.12
N ARG A 20 -12.82 -17.95 -8.79
CA ARG A 20 -11.41 -17.98 -8.40
C ARG A 20 -11.01 -16.83 -7.46
N TYR A 21 -11.81 -15.76 -7.42
CA TYR A 21 -11.48 -14.54 -6.71
C TYR A 21 -12.57 -14.11 -5.74
N LEU A 22 -12.14 -13.50 -4.64
CA LEU A 22 -12.95 -12.66 -3.77
C LEU A 22 -12.71 -11.21 -4.15
N LEU A 23 -13.76 -10.46 -4.42
CA LEU A 23 -13.73 -9.01 -4.62
C LEU A 23 -13.77 -8.33 -3.26
N CYS A 24 -12.71 -7.60 -2.93
CA CYS A 24 -12.61 -6.85 -1.69
C CYS A 24 -12.27 -5.39 -1.99
N GLY A 25 -12.68 -4.47 -1.14
CA GLY A 25 -12.39 -3.06 -1.39
C GLY A 25 -13.40 -2.08 -0.84
N GLU A 26 -13.21 -0.81 -1.23
CA GLU A 26 -14.10 0.27 -0.84
C GLU A 26 -14.12 1.39 -1.88
N VAL A 27 -15.22 2.15 -1.90
CA VAL A 27 -15.31 3.48 -2.50
C VAL A 27 -15.93 4.40 -1.46
N GLY A 28 -15.20 5.43 -1.05
CA GLY A 28 -15.68 6.35 -0.02
C GLY A 28 -15.92 5.66 1.33
N SER A 29 -15.05 4.71 1.69
CA SER A 29 -15.07 3.90 2.91
C SER A 29 -16.18 2.85 3.01
N LEU A 30 -16.96 2.64 1.95
CA LEU A 30 -18.00 1.62 1.89
C LEU A 30 -17.70 0.55 0.83
N PRO A 31 -17.98 -0.73 1.10
CA PRO A 31 -17.88 -1.76 0.07
C PRO A 31 -18.88 -1.48 -1.06
N PRO A 32 -18.49 -1.65 -2.34
CA PRO A 32 -19.45 -1.73 -3.43
C PRO A 32 -20.44 -2.90 -3.23
N ASP A 33 -21.68 -2.75 -3.71
CA ASP A 33 -22.75 -3.76 -3.50
C ASP A 33 -22.42 -5.17 -4.02
N ASP A 34 -21.56 -5.26 -5.04
CA ASP A 34 -21.16 -6.51 -5.70
C ASP A 34 -19.81 -7.05 -5.21
N PHE A 35 -19.26 -6.49 -4.13
CA PHE A 35 -18.03 -6.98 -3.51
C PHE A 35 -18.34 -7.96 -2.38
N ASP A 36 -17.52 -9.00 -2.27
CA ASP A 36 -17.66 -10.02 -1.22
C ASP A 36 -17.34 -9.44 0.17
N TYR A 37 -16.39 -8.49 0.24
CA TYR A 37 -15.90 -7.89 1.49
C TYR A 37 -15.49 -6.42 1.33
N GLY A 38 -15.39 -5.71 2.46
CA GLY A 38 -14.89 -4.34 2.52
C GLY A 38 -13.37 -4.23 2.43
N ASN A 39 -12.83 -3.17 3.05
CA ASN A 39 -11.39 -2.93 3.20
C ASN A 39 -10.97 -2.91 4.69
N SER A 40 -11.65 -3.68 5.55
CA SER A 40 -11.37 -3.69 6.99
C SER A 40 -10.27 -4.72 7.34
N PRO A 41 -9.11 -4.34 7.90
CA PRO A 41 -8.07 -5.30 8.27
C PRO A 41 -8.54 -6.40 9.22
N SER A 42 -9.49 -6.10 10.12
CA SER A 42 -10.05 -7.10 11.05
C SER A 42 -10.95 -8.12 10.36
N GLU A 43 -11.61 -7.75 9.26
CA GLU A 43 -12.35 -8.68 8.43
C GLU A 43 -11.37 -9.63 7.71
N PHE A 44 -10.30 -9.06 7.14
CA PHE A 44 -9.28 -9.81 6.40
C PHE A 44 -8.52 -10.84 7.24
N SER A 45 -8.32 -10.58 8.53
CA SER A 45 -7.60 -11.52 9.41
C SER A 45 -8.35 -12.84 9.64
N THR A 46 -9.64 -12.88 9.32
CA THR A 46 -10.50 -14.06 9.50
C THR A 46 -10.97 -14.69 8.20
N LEU A 47 -10.52 -14.17 7.05
CA LEU A 47 -10.95 -14.66 5.74
C LEU A 47 -10.43 -16.07 5.44
N ASP A 48 -11.35 -16.95 5.04
CA ASP A 48 -11.01 -18.25 4.48
C ASP A 48 -10.74 -18.15 2.97
N LEU A 49 -9.45 -18.15 2.64
CA LEU A 49 -8.94 -18.05 1.27
C LEU A 49 -8.71 -19.40 0.60
N ARG A 50 -9.13 -20.52 1.18
CA ARG A 50 -8.89 -21.84 0.57
C ARG A 50 -9.43 -21.90 -0.87
N GLY A 51 -8.50 -22.10 -1.82
CA GLY A 51 -8.79 -22.16 -3.26
C GLY A 51 -9.10 -20.83 -3.94
N ARG A 52 -9.16 -19.71 -3.22
CA ARG A 52 -9.52 -18.38 -3.76
C ARG A 52 -8.41 -17.36 -3.55
N ARG A 53 -8.39 -16.31 -4.37
CA ARG A 53 -7.45 -15.19 -4.25
C ARG A 53 -8.22 -13.88 -4.08
N ILE A 54 -7.66 -12.92 -3.36
CA ILE A 54 -8.25 -11.58 -3.25
C ILE A 54 -7.90 -10.74 -4.49
N ILE A 55 -8.89 -10.04 -5.04
CA ILE A 55 -8.72 -8.82 -5.84
C ILE A 55 -9.12 -7.65 -4.94
N LEU A 56 -8.24 -6.66 -4.78
CA LEU A 56 -8.49 -5.45 -4.00
C LEU A 56 -8.57 -4.22 -4.90
N ALA A 57 -9.59 -3.39 -4.70
CA ALA A 57 -9.67 -2.03 -5.23
C ALA A 57 -10.13 -1.06 -4.14
N THR A 58 -9.36 0.01 -3.90
CA THR A 58 -9.67 1.05 -2.92
C THR A 58 -9.53 2.42 -3.57
N THR A 59 -10.13 3.43 -2.95
CA THR A 59 -10.17 4.81 -3.44
C THR A 59 -8.77 5.41 -3.59
N ASN A 60 -7.90 5.19 -2.60
CA ASN A 60 -6.60 5.86 -2.53
C ASN A 60 -5.44 4.87 -2.68
N GLY A 61 -5.40 3.81 -1.85
CA GLY A 61 -4.24 2.91 -1.76
C GLY A 61 -3.95 2.14 -3.04
N THR A 62 -4.97 1.53 -3.68
CA THR A 62 -4.74 0.76 -4.91
C THR A 62 -4.47 1.66 -6.11
N ALA A 63 -5.01 2.88 -6.13
CA ALA A 63 -4.67 3.89 -7.12
C ALA A 63 -3.20 4.34 -7.00
N ALA A 64 -2.71 4.60 -5.78
CA ALA A 64 -1.31 4.93 -5.53
C ALA A 64 -0.36 3.79 -5.95
N LEU A 65 -0.73 2.54 -5.64
CA LEU A 65 0.05 1.36 -6.08
C LEU A 65 0.08 1.21 -7.60
N ALA A 66 -1.04 1.45 -8.28
CA ALA A 66 -1.09 1.42 -9.73
C ALA A 66 -0.23 2.52 -10.36
N ALA A 67 -0.23 3.72 -9.78
CA ALA A 67 0.61 4.83 -10.24
C ALA A 67 2.11 4.56 -10.04
N ALA A 68 2.47 3.72 -9.07
CA ALA A 68 3.85 3.31 -8.80
C ALA A 68 4.28 2.03 -9.54
N ALA A 69 3.42 1.44 -10.39
CA ALA A 69 3.63 0.09 -10.93
C ALA A 69 4.90 -0.08 -11.79
N ASP A 70 5.39 1.00 -12.40
CA ASP A 70 6.61 0.99 -13.23
C ASP A 70 7.90 1.12 -12.41
N ALA A 71 7.81 1.30 -11.08
CA ALA A 71 8.98 1.36 -10.22
C ALA A 71 9.71 -0.01 -10.18
N PRO A 72 11.06 -0.03 -10.07
CA PRO A 72 11.84 -1.27 -10.05
C PRO A 72 11.42 -2.26 -8.95
N ALA A 73 10.91 -1.75 -7.84
CA ALA A 73 10.30 -2.50 -6.76
C ALA A 73 9.22 -1.65 -6.09
N VAL A 74 8.07 -2.26 -5.80
CA VAL A 74 6.96 -1.64 -5.07
C VAL A 74 6.71 -2.43 -3.79
N LEU A 75 6.77 -1.76 -2.65
CA LEU A 75 6.56 -2.33 -1.33
C LEU A 75 5.37 -1.64 -0.65
N VAL A 76 4.62 -2.38 0.16
CA VAL A 76 3.50 -1.84 0.94
C VAL A 76 3.92 -1.73 2.40
N GLY A 77 3.94 -0.49 2.92
CA GLY A 77 4.28 -0.17 4.30
C GLY A 77 3.08 0.30 5.11
N SER A 78 3.05 -0.08 6.38
CA SER A 78 2.08 0.33 7.40
C SER A 78 2.76 0.28 8.77
N LEU A 79 2.13 0.88 9.78
CA LEU A 79 2.60 0.76 11.17
C LEU A 79 2.65 -0.71 11.65
N LEU A 80 1.77 -1.58 11.14
CA LEU A 80 1.70 -3.00 11.52
C LEU A 80 2.89 -3.83 11.02
N ASN A 81 3.52 -3.42 9.91
CA ASN A 81 4.66 -4.12 9.31
C ASN A 81 5.89 -3.22 9.19
N LEU A 82 5.99 -2.19 10.04
CA LEU A 82 6.98 -1.12 9.95
C LEU A 82 8.42 -1.62 9.78
N SER A 83 8.86 -2.51 10.68
CA SER A 83 10.23 -3.08 10.64
C SER A 83 10.47 -3.89 9.37
N ALA A 84 9.53 -4.77 9.01
CA ALA A 84 9.67 -5.62 7.84
C ALA A 84 9.70 -4.80 6.54
N ALA A 85 8.88 -3.75 6.43
CA ALA A 85 8.84 -2.85 5.29
C ALA A 85 10.13 -2.02 5.19
N ALA A 86 10.62 -1.46 6.31
CA ALA A 86 11.88 -0.70 6.34
C ALA A 86 13.08 -1.55 5.94
N GLU A 87 13.17 -2.77 6.48
CA GLU A 87 14.24 -3.71 6.13
C GLU A 87 14.18 -4.13 4.66
N ALA A 88 12.97 -4.41 4.14
CA ALA A 88 12.79 -4.76 2.73
C ALA A 88 13.19 -3.61 1.80
N ALA A 89 12.78 -2.37 2.12
CA ALA A 89 13.11 -1.21 1.31
C ALA A 89 14.63 -0.97 1.24
N LEU A 90 15.33 -1.04 2.38
CA LEU A 90 16.79 -0.89 2.42
C LEU A 90 17.51 -2.01 1.65
N ARG A 91 17.03 -3.26 1.75
CA ARG A 91 17.59 -4.37 0.97
C ARG A 91 17.44 -4.16 -0.53
N GLU A 92 16.23 -3.80 -0.99
CA GLU A 92 15.96 -3.56 -2.42
C GLU A 92 16.76 -2.37 -2.95
N ALA A 93 16.83 -1.28 -2.19
CA ALA A 93 17.62 -0.09 -2.55
C ALA A 93 19.10 -0.43 -2.73
N ARG A 94 19.70 -1.17 -1.79
CA ARG A 94 21.10 -1.61 -1.87
C ARG A 94 21.35 -2.58 -3.02
N ALA A 95 20.48 -3.58 -3.19
CA ALA A 95 20.64 -4.59 -4.22
C ALA A 95 20.58 -4.00 -5.64
N ARG A 96 19.84 -2.90 -5.81
CA ARG A 96 19.62 -2.25 -7.12
C ARG A 96 20.41 -0.98 -7.32
N GLY A 97 21.02 -0.43 -6.26
CA GLY A 97 21.71 0.86 -6.29
C GLY A 97 20.77 2.02 -6.58
N ILE A 98 19.58 2.04 -5.96
CA ILE A 98 18.54 3.05 -6.19
C ILE A 98 18.12 3.73 -4.88
N ASP A 99 17.48 4.89 -5.02
CA ASP A 99 16.88 5.61 -3.89
C ASP A 99 15.54 4.99 -3.47
N ILE A 100 15.11 5.33 -2.26
CA ILE A 100 13.80 4.97 -1.71
C ILE A 100 12.88 6.19 -1.78
N THR A 101 11.71 6.03 -2.38
CA THR A 101 10.62 7.01 -2.31
C THR A 101 9.46 6.42 -1.51
N ILE A 102 8.98 7.15 -0.50
CA ILE A 102 7.78 6.79 0.26
C ILE A 102 6.62 7.58 -0.31
N VAL A 103 5.61 6.88 -0.83
CA VAL A 103 4.41 7.49 -1.43
C VAL A 103 3.27 7.38 -0.44
N CYS A 104 2.81 8.52 0.09
CA CYS A 104 1.56 8.61 0.84
C CYS A 104 0.38 8.59 -0.15
N ALA A 105 -0.60 7.73 0.08
CA ALA A 105 -1.75 7.60 -0.83
C ALA A 105 -2.68 8.82 -0.74
N GLY A 106 -2.71 9.48 0.42
CA GLY A 106 -3.52 10.66 0.64
C GLY A 106 -5.01 10.35 0.73
N ARG A 107 -5.84 11.39 0.63
CA ARG A 107 -7.31 11.30 0.73
C ARG A 107 -7.98 11.88 -0.50
N ASN A 108 -9.22 11.44 -0.75
CA ASN A 108 -10.03 11.79 -1.92
C ASN A 108 -9.25 11.69 -3.23
N TYR A 109 -8.80 10.48 -3.57
CA TYR A 109 -8.04 10.20 -4.79
C TYR A 109 -6.69 10.94 -4.81
N GLY A 110 -6.01 10.97 -3.66
CA GLY A 110 -4.71 11.63 -3.50
C GLY A 110 -4.72 13.16 -3.57
N ARG A 111 -5.90 13.79 -3.60
CA ARG A 111 -6.03 15.26 -3.69
C ARG A 111 -5.66 15.98 -2.41
N TYR A 112 -5.83 15.33 -1.26
CA TYR A 112 -5.56 15.93 0.03
C TYR A 112 -4.53 15.16 0.83
N PHE A 113 -3.79 15.92 1.62
CA PHE A 113 -2.90 15.41 2.65
C PHE A 113 -3.63 14.44 3.61
N SER A 114 -2.93 13.38 3.96
CA SER A 114 -3.28 12.38 4.96
C SER A 114 -2.26 12.47 6.10
N MET A 115 -2.74 12.73 7.32
CA MET A 115 -1.87 12.84 8.48
C MET A 115 -1.35 11.46 8.88
N GLU A 116 -2.23 10.46 8.84
CA GLU A 116 -1.94 9.06 9.15
C GLU A 116 -0.90 8.45 8.19
N ASP A 117 -1.01 8.71 6.88
CA ASP A 117 -0.01 8.25 5.92
C ASP A 117 1.35 8.92 6.18
N THR A 118 1.34 10.23 6.45
CA THR A 118 2.58 10.99 6.65
C THR A 118 3.27 10.63 7.96
N PHE A 119 2.50 10.37 9.02
CA PHE A 119 3.01 9.81 10.26
C PHE A 119 3.65 8.42 10.03
N CYS A 120 2.98 7.56 9.26
CA CYS A 120 3.55 6.26 8.89
C CYS A 120 4.83 6.40 8.06
N ALA A 121 4.89 7.37 7.15
CA ALA A 121 6.09 7.68 6.37
C ALA A 121 7.24 8.15 7.28
N GLY A 122 6.97 9.04 8.23
CA GLY A 122 7.95 9.47 9.23
C GLY A 122 8.48 8.31 10.07
N ALA A 123 7.58 7.45 10.55
CA ALA A 123 7.96 6.24 11.29
C ALA A 123 8.81 5.28 10.46
N LEU A 124 8.53 5.13 9.16
CA LEU A 124 9.33 4.33 8.24
C LEU A 124 10.74 4.90 8.09
N VAL A 125 10.85 6.23 7.90
CA VAL A 125 12.15 6.91 7.81
C VAL A 125 12.95 6.72 9.09
N GLU A 126 12.35 6.96 10.27
CA GLU A 126 13.02 6.74 11.55
C GLU A 126 13.49 5.29 11.72
N ARG A 127 12.64 4.33 11.34
CA ARG A 127 13.00 2.92 11.42
C ARG A 127 14.16 2.58 10.49
N MET A 128 14.18 3.10 9.27
CA MET A 128 15.28 2.92 8.32
C MET A 128 16.59 3.54 8.83
N LEU A 129 16.54 4.75 9.40
CA LEU A 129 17.72 5.39 10.01
C LEU A 129 18.29 4.57 11.16
N ALA A 130 17.42 3.96 11.97
CA ALA A 130 17.84 3.17 13.13
C ALA A 130 18.52 1.85 12.76
N ILE A 131 18.22 1.27 11.60
CA ILE A 131 18.76 -0.04 11.17
C ILE A 131 19.76 0.04 10.03
N SER A 132 19.86 1.18 9.36
CA SER A 132 20.85 1.37 8.30
C SER A 132 22.25 1.46 8.91
N SER A 133 23.19 0.73 8.31
CA SER A 133 24.63 0.85 8.62
C SER A 133 25.25 2.15 8.13
N GLU A 134 24.54 2.88 7.26
CA GLU A 134 24.95 4.15 6.66
C GLU A 134 23.92 5.23 6.98
N ARG A 135 24.34 6.51 6.97
CA ARG A 135 23.39 7.62 7.10
C ARG A 135 22.83 7.98 5.72
N PRO A 136 21.58 7.63 5.39
CA PRO A 136 20.98 8.03 4.13
C PRO A 136 20.79 9.54 4.10
N HIS A 137 20.96 10.13 2.91
CA HIS A 137 20.55 11.50 2.66
C HIS A 137 19.01 11.57 2.66
N LEU A 138 18.45 12.55 3.39
CA LEU A 138 17.01 12.76 3.46
C LEU A 138 16.63 14.05 2.75
N TRP A 139 15.61 13.97 1.90
CA TRP A 139 14.99 15.14 1.27
C TRP A 139 14.07 15.86 2.27
N ASN A 140 13.71 17.11 1.97
CA ASN A 140 12.94 17.97 2.88
C ASN A 140 11.63 17.34 3.35
N ASP A 141 10.91 16.64 2.47
CA ASP A 141 9.64 16.00 2.81
C ASP A 141 9.82 14.84 3.79
N ALA A 142 10.90 14.07 3.62
CA ALA A 142 11.27 13.01 4.56
C ALA A 142 11.68 13.59 5.92
N LEU A 143 12.36 14.74 5.94
CA LEU A 143 12.70 15.45 7.18
C LEU A 143 11.45 16.01 7.88
N ALA A 144 10.48 16.52 7.12
CA ALA A 144 9.22 17.06 7.63
C ALA A 144 8.34 15.94 8.21
N ALA A 145 8.21 14.81 7.51
CA ALA A 145 7.39 13.68 7.95
C ALA A 145 7.83 13.11 9.31
N ARG A 146 9.14 13.16 9.63
CA ARG A 146 9.69 12.72 10.93
C ARG A 146 9.27 13.59 12.12
N ARG A 147 8.69 14.77 11.88
CA ARG A 147 8.34 15.76 12.91
C ARG A 147 6.84 15.80 13.24
N LEU A 148 6.05 14.94 12.61
CA LEU A 148 4.64 14.71 12.92
C LEU A 148 4.51 13.65 14.01
#